data_AF-A0A1I3Z639-F1
#
_entry.id   AF-A0A1I3Z639-F1
#
_cell.length_a   1.000
_cell.length_b   1.000
_cell.length_c   1.000
_cell.angle_alpha   90.00
_cell.angle_beta   90.00
_cell.angle_gamma   90.00
#
_symmetry.space_group_name_H-M   'P 1'
#
loop_
_entity.id
_entity.type
_entity.pdbx_description
1 polymer ?
#
loop_
_entity_poly.entity_id
_entity_poly.type
_entity_poly.pdbx_seq_one_letter_code
_entity_poly.pdbx_strand_id
1 'polypeptide(L)'
;MNGATDLFAARQPAGGDAQARLCGQAMRDGQREKHPRKLARLLAIAATLATFAWPVAAQAPLPAPTERQRMIVLSDIEADPDDTQSFVRLMLYANQIDLEGLVATTSIHMKTSTHPESIRRIIQAYAKVRPNLVKHEAGFPTPDRLGALVSEGQPDYGMVAVGTGKDTAGSRLIIQALERDDPRPLWISVWGGVNTLAQALHTIRETRTPEAARRLIAKLRVYTISDQDDGGAWIRRNFPEIFYVVSPGGYGAGTWTGIHTVIDGADNRTVSNSWLRDNIQQGHGPLGALYPDVSYGMEGDTPAFLSLIPNGLSDPEHPDWGGWGGRYELYTPAVATTDPSGFSGVTIEPETRPIWTNAIDTFTPQVAQDFGRAHTTAERSKDFRAGIWRWRDDLQNDFAARMDWTTRPFAQANHPPEVRLAHPNRLTVKSGQRFVLSAVDSTDPDGDSLSFQWLHYQEIGHWQSAIPNGIAANIHTVDFTAPIVTAPREAHFIVRVTDKGTPPLTRYKRVIVTITP
;
A
#
# COMPACT_ATOMS: atom_id res chain seq x y z
N MET A 1 -66.32 -1.27 3.65
CA MET A 1 -67.39 -0.36 4.11
C MET A 1 -66.71 0.81 4.81
N ASN A 2 -67.13 2.05 4.52
CA ASN A 2 -66.65 3.33 5.11
C ASN A 2 -65.16 3.65 4.81
N GLY A 3 -64.70 4.87 4.50
CA GLY A 3 -65.35 6.19 4.35
C GLY A 3 -64.97 7.17 5.49
N ALA A 4 -64.67 8.46 5.26
CA ALA A 4 -64.50 9.25 4.02
C ALA A 4 -63.86 10.66 4.31
N THR A 5 -63.50 11.41 3.24
CA THR A 5 -63.37 12.91 3.16
C THR A 5 -62.33 13.64 4.06
N ASP A 6 -61.79 14.86 3.80
CA ASP A 6 -62.01 16.00 2.86
C ASP A 6 -60.64 16.52 2.30
N LEU A 7 -60.45 17.15 1.11
CA LEU A 7 -60.82 18.49 0.57
C LEU A 7 -60.17 19.71 1.32
N PHE A 8 -59.69 20.82 0.71
CA PHE A 8 -59.87 21.44 -0.64
C PHE A 8 -58.62 22.27 -1.14
N ALA A 9 -58.71 22.85 -2.35
CA ALA A 9 -57.80 23.78 -3.08
C ALA A 9 -57.26 25.01 -2.29
N ALA A 10 -56.13 25.70 -2.59
CA ALA A 10 -55.34 26.03 -3.80
C ALA A 10 -55.78 27.29 -4.61
N ARG A 11 -54.86 28.26 -4.84
CA ARG A 11 -54.88 29.29 -5.93
C ARG A 11 -53.62 30.21 -5.99
N GLN A 12 -53.27 30.66 -7.20
CA GLN A 12 -52.44 31.85 -7.52
C GLN A 12 -53.34 33.03 -7.96
N PRO A 13 -52.84 34.29 -8.02
CA PRO A 13 -52.30 34.90 -9.28
C PRO A 13 -50.95 35.64 -9.06
N ALA A 14 -50.13 36.12 -10.01
CA ALA A 14 -50.17 36.41 -11.47
C ALA A 14 -50.34 37.92 -11.87
N GLY A 15 -49.37 38.46 -12.66
CA GLY A 15 -49.24 39.86 -13.13
C GLY A 15 -48.59 40.82 -12.10
N GLY A 16 -47.91 41.94 -12.43
CA GLY A 16 -47.51 42.59 -13.70
C GLY A 16 -47.48 44.14 -13.55
N ASP A 17 -46.73 44.98 -14.30
CA ASP A 17 -45.62 44.79 -15.26
C ASP A 17 -44.93 46.17 -15.60
N ALA A 18 -43.77 46.14 -16.29
CA ALA A 18 -43.17 47.19 -17.15
C ALA A 18 -42.47 48.48 -16.59
N GLN A 19 -41.41 48.91 -17.33
CA GLN A 19 -40.80 50.27 -17.44
C GLN A 19 -40.05 50.93 -16.24
N ALA A 20 -39.22 51.98 -16.38
CA ALA A 20 -38.18 52.33 -17.39
C ALA A 20 -37.36 53.63 -17.04
N ARG A 21 -36.05 53.66 -17.40
CA ARG A 21 -35.24 54.82 -17.89
C ARG A 21 -34.83 56.03 -16.99
N LEU A 22 -33.56 56.47 -17.20
CA LEU A 22 -32.95 57.84 -17.00
C LEU A 22 -32.80 58.33 -15.52
N CYS A 23 -31.87 59.21 -15.08
CA CYS A 23 -30.62 59.86 -15.59
C CYS A 23 -29.80 60.38 -14.35
N GLY A 24 -28.65 61.07 -14.36
CA GLY A 24 -27.69 61.53 -15.40
C GLY A 24 -26.41 60.67 -15.46
N GLN A 25 -25.18 61.10 -15.77
CA GLN A 25 -24.54 62.40 -16.10
C GLN A 25 -24.27 63.43 -14.96
N ALA A 26 -23.13 64.15 -14.91
CA ALA A 26 -21.79 63.99 -15.55
C ALA A 26 -20.75 65.02 -15.01
N MET A 27 -19.45 64.83 -15.33
CA MET A 27 -18.34 65.84 -15.32
C MET A 27 -17.89 66.36 -13.94
N ARG A 28 -16.66 66.88 -13.69
CA ARG A 28 -15.38 67.14 -14.41
C ARG A 28 -14.29 67.34 -13.31
N ASP A 29 -12.96 67.47 -13.49
CA ASP A 29 -11.97 67.46 -14.60
C ASP A 29 -10.60 67.02 -13.95
N GLY A 30 -9.39 67.01 -14.54
CA GLY A 30 -8.94 67.37 -15.90
C GLY A 30 -7.57 68.10 -15.96
N GLN A 31 -6.45 67.46 -15.55
CA GLN A 31 -5.09 68.02 -15.71
C GLN A 31 -4.18 67.11 -16.57
N ARG A 32 -3.37 67.73 -17.43
CA ARG A 32 -2.32 67.09 -18.26
C ARG A 32 -1.05 67.91 -18.12
N GLU A 33 0.07 67.26 -17.83
CA GLU A 33 1.40 67.83 -18.12
C GLU A 33 2.02 67.21 -19.38
N LYS A 34 3.08 67.84 -19.88
CA LYS A 34 3.68 67.55 -21.19
C LYS A 34 5.22 67.58 -21.12
N HIS A 35 5.81 67.03 -22.19
CA HIS A 35 7.20 67.19 -22.64
C HIS A 35 8.26 66.26 -22.01
N PRO A 36 9.38 65.98 -22.72
CA PRO A 36 9.61 66.09 -24.17
C PRO A 36 10.03 64.76 -24.82
N ARG A 37 9.84 64.64 -26.14
CA ARG A 37 10.43 63.56 -26.94
C ARG A 37 11.96 63.72 -26.97
N LYS A 38 12.72 62.69 -26.58
CA LYS A 38 14.13 62.53 -26.97
C LYS A 38 14.25 61.49 -28.07
N LEU A 39 15.03 61.80 -29.09
CA LEU A 39 15.29 60.91 -30.23
C LEU A 39 16.35 59.88 -29.82
N ALA A 40 15.98 58.60 -29.75
CA ALA A 40 16.91 57.49 -29.53
C ALA A 40 17.17 56.77 -30.87
N ARG A 41 18.44 56.49 -31.18
CA ARG A 41 18.84 55.83 -32.43
C ARG A 41 18.59 54.32 -32.33
N LEU A 42 17.88 53.76 -33.30
CA LEU A 42 17.82 52.31 -33.53
C LEU A 42 19.19 51.84 -34.03
N LEU A 43 20.02 51.28 -33.15
CA LEU A 43 21.09 50.37 -33.55
C LEU A 43 20.50 48.97 -33.70
N ALA A 44 20.48 48.45 -34.92
CA ALA A 44 20.16 47.06 -35.19
C ALA A 44 21.35 46.16 -34.80
N ILE A 45 21.46 45.82 -33.51
CA ILE A 45 22.37 44.78 -33.05
C ILE A 45 21.76 43.44 -33.45
N ALA A 46 22.32 42.82 -34.49
CA ALA A 46 21.99 41.45 -34.89
C ALA A 46 22.56 40.46 -33.85
N ALA A 47 21.86 40.31 -32.73
CA ALA A 47 22.19 39.33 -31.71
C ALA A 47 21.96 37.91 -32.28
N THR A 48 23.03 37.27 -32.74
CA THR A 48 23.03 35.84 -33.04
C THR A 48 22.77 35.08 -31.75
N LEU A 49 21.50 34.71 -31.53
CA LEU A 49 21.09 33.77 -30.49
C LEU A 49 21.69 32.40 -30.81
N ALA A 50 22.94 32.21 -30.40
CA ALA A 50 23.55 30.89 -30.28
C ALA A 50 22.74 30.12 -29.24
N THR A 51 21.79 29.31 -29.71
CA THR A 51 21.03 28.39 -28.87
C THR A 51 22.01 27.35 -28.32
N PHE A 52 22.57 27.64 -27.16
CA PHE A 52 23.19 26.63 -26.30
C PHE A 52 22.10 25.65 -25.87
N ALA A 53 21.83 24.68 -26.74
CA ALA A 53 21.19 23.44 -26.37
C ALA A 53 22.14 22.75 -25.39
N TRP A 54 21.99 23.05 -24.09
CA TRP A 54 22.54 22.19 -23.06
C TRP A 54 22.04 20.77 -23.35
N PRO A 55 22.93 19.77 -23.46
CA PRO A 55 22.47 18.40 -23.60
C PRO A 55 21.66 18.10 -22.35
N VAL A 56 20.36 17.83 -22.54
CA VAL A 56 19.51 17.30 -21.47
C VAL A 56 20.07 15.92 -21.17
N ALA A 57 20.93 15.86 -20.14
CA ALA A 57 21.50 14.62 -19.67
C ALA A 57 20.33 13.73 -19.26
N ALA A 58 20.16 12.60 -19.95
CA ALA A 58 19.12 11.65 -19.60
C ALA A 58 19.37 11.19 -18.16
N GLN A 59 18.44 11.53 -17.25
CA GLN A 59 18.47 11.03 -15.88
C GLN A 59 18.54 9.51 -15.94
N ALA A 60 19.50 8.93 -15.22
CA ALA A 60 19.59 7.49 -15.07
C ALA A 60 18.40 7.01 -14.23
N PRO A 61 17.84 5.81 -14.50
CA PRO A 61 16.79 5.25 -13.65
C PRO A 61 17.28 5.14 -12.21
N LEU A 62 16.36 5.32 -11.25
CA LEU A 62 16.66 5.13 -9.84
C LEU A 62 17.17 3.70 -9.59
N PRO A 63 18.15 3.53 -8.67
CA PRO A 63 18.67 2.21 -8.34
C PRO A 63 17.57 1.34 -7.73
N ALA A 64 17.55 0.06 -8.10
CA ALA A 64 16.66 -0.91 -7.47
C ALA A 64 17.02 -1.09 -5.97
N PRO A 65 16.05 -1.44 -5.11
CA PRO A 65 16.33 -1.73 -3.70
C PRO A 65 17.40 -2.81 -3.51
N THR A 66 18.30 -2.59 -2.55
CA THR A 66 19.49 -3.44 -2.32
C THR A 66 19.19 -4.80 -1.72
N GLU A 67 18.04 -4.95 -1.07
CA GLU A 67 17.56 -6.21 -0.50
C GLU A 67 16.07 -6.36 -0.87
N ARG A 68 15.75 -7.47 -1.55
CA ARG A 68 14.39 -7.80 -2.02
C ARG A 68 13.91 -9.08 -1.33
N GLN A 69 12.65 -9.11 -0.94
CA GLN A 69 12.03 -10.31 -0.36
C GLN A 69 11.64 -11.28 -1.47
N ARG A 70 11.79 -12.59 -1.24
CA ARG A 70 11.39 -13.63 -2.20
C ARG A 70 9.93 -13.96 -2.01
N MET A 71 9.13 -13.96 -3.08
CA MET A 71 7.68 -14.18 -2.99
C MET A 71 7.13 -15.15 -4.05
N ILE A 72 6.20 -16.00 -3.62
CA ILE A 72 5.27 -16.74 -4.47
C ILE A 72 3.85 -16.21 -4.19
N VAL A 73 3.05 -15.99 -5.23
CA VAL A 73 1.61 -15.69 -5.12
C VAL A 73 0.80 -16.95 -5.38
N LEU A 74 -0.19 -17.23 -4.53
CA LEU A 74 -1.27 -18.19 -4.77
C LEU A 74 -2.58 -17.40 -4.91
N SER A 75 -3.21 -17.44 -6.07
CA SER A 75 -4.37 -16.60 -6.43
C SER A 75 -5.42 -17.40 -7.20
N ASP A 76 -6.70 -17.12 -6.93
CA ASP A 76 -7.86 -17.67 -7.62
C ASP A 76 -8.43 -16.71 -8.67
N ILE A 77 -7.55 -15.94 -9.32
CA ILE A 77 -7.83 -15.02 -10.42
C ILE A 77 -8.96 -15.48 -11.36
N GLU A 78 -9.87 -14.53 -11.65
CA GLU A 78 -11.20 -14.70 -12.28
C GLU A 78 -12.30 -15.20 -11.31
N ALA A 79 -12.01 -15.46 -10.03
CA ALA A 79 -13.03 -15.57 -8.98
C ALA A 79 -13.67 -14.21 -8.67
N ASP A 80 -12.85 -13.17 -8.52
CA ASP A 80 -13.26 -11.76 -8.52
C ASP A 80 -12.33 -10.92 -9.42
N PRO A 81 -12.74 -9.71 -9.87
CA PRO A 81 -11.85 -8.78 -10.53
C PRO A 81 -10.71 -8.22 -9.65
N ASP A 82 -10.78 -8.28 -8.32
CA ASP A 82 -9.76 -7.66 -7.45
C ASP A 82 -8.42 -8.42 -7.37
N ASP A 83 -8.39 -9.73 -7.63
CA ASP A 83 -7.17 -10.47 -8.02
C ASP A 83 -6.44 -9.79 -9.19
N THR A 84 -7.19 -9.40 -10.23
CA THR A 84 -6.63 -8.77 -11.44
C THR A 84 -6.13 -7.36 -11.14
N GLN A 85 -6.86 -6.60 -10.31
CA GLN A 85 -6.41 -5.31 -9.81
C GLN A 85 -5.08 -5.45 -9.03
N SER A 86 -5.01 -6.41 -8.11
CA SER A 86 -3.85 -6.69 -7.26
C SER A 86 -2.63 -7.18 -8.08
N PHE A 87 -2.86 -7.99 -9.12
CA PHE A 87 -1.81 -8.36 -10.08
C PHE A 87 -1.31 -7.17 -10.91
N VAL A 88 -2.20 -6.30 -11.38
CA VAL A 88 -1.81 -5.08 -12.12
C VAL A 88 -0.93 -4.19 -11.23
N ARG A 89 -1.27 -4.01 -9.95
CA ARG A 89 -0.38 -3.33 -8.98
C ARG A 89 0.95 -4.07 -8.83
N LEU A 90 0.92 -5.39 -8.58
CA LEU A 90 2.13 -6.19 -8.32
C LEU A 90 3.15 -6.11 -9.46
N MET A 91 2.72 -6.06 -10.73
CA MET A 91 3.63 -5.90 -11.87
C MET A 91 4.49 -4.63 -11.81
N LEU A 92 4.04 -3.60 -11.10
CA LEU A 92 4.74 -2.31 -10.94
C LEU A 92 5.69 -2.27 -9.73
N TYR A 93 5.60 -3.26 -8.84
CA TYR A 93 6.54 -3.50 -7.74
C TYR A 93 7.41 -4.76 -7.97
N ALA A 94 7.25 -5.43 -9.12
CA ALA A 94 8.01 -6.61 -9.51
C ALA A 94 9.53 -6.38 -9.65
N ASN A 95 9.99 -5.13 -9.63
CA ASN A 95 11.40 -4.75 -9.50
C ASN A 95 11.90 -4.64 -8.06
N GLN A 96 11.00 -4.50 -7.08
CA GLN A 96 11.30 -4.39 -5.66
C GLN A 96 11.10 -5.70 -4.88
N ILE A 97 10.38 -6.68 -5.45
CA ILE A 97 10.14 -8.01 -4.88
C ILE A 97 10.74 -9.08 -5.80
N ASP A 98 11.47 -10.07 -5.25
CA ASP A 98 11.99 -11.23 -5.99
C ASP A 98 10.86 -12.26 -6.20
N LEU A 99 10.12 -12.12 -7.30
CA LEU A 99 9.11 -13.10 -7.68
C LEU A 99 9.76 -14.44 -8.06
N GLU A 100 9.33 -15.52 -7.38
CA GLU A 100 9.73 -16.91 -7.64
C GLU A 100 8.57 -17.80 -8.11
N GLY A 101 7.30 -17.36 -8.02
CA GLY A 101 6.14 -18.10 -8.54
C GLY A 101 4.86 -17.25 -8.62
N LEU A 102 4.06 -17.45 -9.66
CA LEU A 102 2.73 -16.85 -9.82
C LEU A 102 1.75 -17.99 -10.11
N VAL A 103 0.99 -18.42 -9.11
CA VAL A 103 0.28 -19.69 -9.14
C VAL A 103 -1.22 -19.46 -9.16
N ALA A 104 -1.89 -19.91 -10.22
CA ALA A 104 -3.35 -19.95 -10.27
C ALA A 104 -3.85 -21.17 -9.46
N THR A 105 -4.79 -20.98 -8.53
CA THR A 105 -5.29 -22.00 -7.59
C THR A 105 -6.80 -21.83 -7.39
N THR A 106 -7.45 -22.74 -6.66
CA THR A 106 -8.86 -22.62 -6.26
C THR A 106 -9.07 -21.87 -4.94
N SER A 107 -10.29 -21.41 -4.67
CA SER A 107 -10.77 -20.93 -3.38
C SER A 107 -12.19 -21.44 -3.06
N ILE A 108 -12.78 -20.97 -1.98
CA ILE A 108 -14.20 -21.14 -1.65
C ILE A 108 -15.14 -20.48 -2.69
N HIS A 109 -14.70 -19.44 -3.41
CA HIS A 109 -15.49 -18.76 -4.45
C HIS A 109 -15.29 -19.41 -5.82
N MET A 110 -14.06 -19.87 -6.14
CA MET A 110 -13.76 -20.65 -7.34
C MET A 110 -13.21 -22.04 -6.98
N LYS A 111 -14.12 -23.02 -6.86
CA LYS A 111 -13.82 -24.34 -6.25
C LYS A 111 -13.22 -25.41 -7.18
N THR A 112 -13.31 -25.26 -8.49
CA THR A 112 -13.05 -26.36 -9.46
C THR A 112 -12.43 -25.88 -10.78
N SER A 113 -11.68 -24.78 -10.76
CA SER A 113 -11.04 -24.17 -11.94
C SER A 113 -9.86 -23.30 -11.52
N THR A 114 -8.94 -23.04 -12.46
CA THR A 114 -7.80 -22.12 -12.29
C THR A 114 -7.53 -21.41 -13.61
N HIS A 115 -7.14 -20.13 -13.59
CA HIS A 115 -6.98 -19.31 -14.81
C HIS A 115 -5.56 -18.71 -14.99
N PRO A 116 -4.52 -19.55 -15.14
CA PRO A 116 -3.14 -19.10 -15.35
C PRO A 116 -2.96 -18.30 -16.66
N GLU A 117 -3.85 -18.45 -17.64
CA GLU A 117 -3.91 -17.63 -18.86
C GLU A 117 -4.21 -16.15 -18.56
N SER A 118 -4.91 -15.83 -17.48
CA SER A 118 -5.22 -14.46 -17.10
C SER A 118 -4.02 -13.78 -16.44
N ILE A 119 -3.24 -14.50 -15.63
CA ILE A 119 -1.91 -14.05 -15.17
C ILE A 119 -1.01 -13.77 -16.39
N ARG A 120 -1.01 -14.66 -17.40
CA ARG A 120 -0.26 -14.48 -18.66
C ARG A 120 -0.77 -13.27 -19.46
N ARG A 121 -2.08 -12.98 -19.47
CA ARG A 121 -2.68 -11.78 -20.09
C ARG A 121 -2.17 -10.48 -19.44
N ILE A 122 -2.06 -10.45 -18.11
CA ILE A 122 -1.50 -9.31 -17.36
C ILE A 122 -0.01 -9.15 -17.66
N ILE A 123 0.77 -10.23 -17.72
CA ILE A 123 2.19 -10.19 -18.12
C ILE A 123 2.36 -9.68 -19.56
N GLN A 124 1.45 -10.01 -20.48
CA GLN A 124 1.44 -9.46 -21.85
C GLN A 124 1.08 -7.97 -21.92
N ALA A 125 0.32 -7.44 -20.96
CA ALA A 125 0.10 -6.00 -20.82
C ALA A 125 1.34 -5.30 -20.24
N TYR A 126 1.90 -5.86 -19.15
CA TYR A 126 3.16 -5.42 -18.55
C TYR A 126 4.32 -5.37 -19.58
N ALA A 127 4.42 -6.36 -20.47
CA ALA A 127 5.44 -6.43 -21.51
C ALA A 127 5.49 -5.19 -22.41
N LYS A 128 4.33 -4.53 -22.63
CA LYS A 128 4.22 -3.33 -23.49
C LYS A 128 4.69 -2.06 -22.78
N VAL A 129 4.59 -2.01 -21.44
CA VAL A 129 4.93 -0.83 -20.63
C VAL A 129 6.28 -0.94 -19.93
N ARG A 130 6.81 -2.15 -19.73
CA ARG A 130 8.15 -2.40 -19.17
C ARG A 130 9.26 -1.56 -19.83
N PRO A 131 9.32 -1.36 -21.17
CA PRO A 131 10.34 -0.52 -21.80
C PRO A 131 10.29 0.95 -21.36
N ASN A 132 9.18 1.40 -20.75
CA ASN A 132 9.07 2.69 -20.10
C ASN A 132 9.44 2.60 -18.61
N LEU A 133 8.87 1.64 -17.86
CA LEU A 133 9.14 1.42 -16.43
C LEU A 133 10.65 1.37 -16.09
N VAL A 134 11.47 0.69 -16.91
CA VAL A 134 12.93 0.61 -16.74
C VAL A 134 13.69 1.93 -16.88
N LYS A 135 13.03 3.01 -17.29
CA LYS A 135 13.58 4.37 -17.32
C LYS A 135 13.45 5.08 -15.98
N HIS A 136 12.43 4.73 -15.19
CA HIS A 136 12.11 5.34 -13.89
C HIS A 136 12.88 4.68 -12.75
N GLU A 137 12.79 3.35 -12.66
CA GLU A 137 13.43 2.55 -11.62
C GLU A 137 14.05 1.29 -12.24
N ALA A 138 15.25 0.92 -11.80
CA ALA A 138 15.94 -0.27 -12.28
C ALA A 138 15.29 -1.57 -11.75
N GLY A 139 15.75 -2.71 -12.27
CA GLY A 139 15.45 -4.04 -11.69
C GLY A 139 14.17 -4.73 -12.17
N PHE A 140 13.33 -4.10 -13.00
CA PHE A 140 12.10 -4.70 -13.54
C PHE A 140 12.39 -5.99 -14.34
N PRO A 141 11.82 -7.16 -13.95
CA PRO A 141 12.09 -8.45 -14.58
C PRO A 141 11.58 -8.50 -16.03
N THR A 142 12.16 -9.36 -16.88
CA THR A 142 11.67 -9.50 -18.27
C THR A 142 10.31 -10.21 -18.29
N PRO A 143 9.47 -9.97 -19.32
CA PRO A 143 8.19 -10.67 -19.46
C PRO A 143 8.37 -12.19 -19.56
N ASP A 144 9.43 -12.66 -20.23
CA ASP A 144 9.75 -14.08 -20.32
C ASP A 144 10.12 -14.68 -18.95
N ARG A 145 10.85 -13.93 -18.11
CA ARG A 145 11.16 -14.33 -16.73
C ARG A 145 9.87 -14.46 -15.91
N LEU A 146 8.94 -13.52 -16.02
CA LEU A 146 7.65 -13.59 -15.32
C LEU A 146 6.75 -14.71 -15.86
N GLY A 147 6.68 -14.88 -17.19
CA GLY A 147 5.91 -15.94 -17.84
C GLY A 147 6.36 -17.34 -17.42
N ALA A 148 7.67 -17.52 -17.21
CA ALA A 148 8.26 -18.75 -16.68
C ALA A 148 7.97 -19.01 -15.18
N LEU A 149 7.34 -18.07 -14.46
CA LEU A 149 6.84 -18.27 -13.09
C LEU A 149 5.38 -18.72 -13.04
N VAL A 150 4.64 -18.62 -14.16
CA VAL A 150 3.19 -18.89 -14.17
C VAL A 150 2.92 -20.38 -14.20
N SER A 151 2.30 -20.89 -13.13
CA SER A 151 2.01 -22.31 -12.95
C SER A 151 0.60 -22.56 -12.40
N GLU A 152 0.13 -23.80 -12.55
CA GLU A 152 -1.14 -24.26 -12.02
C GLU A 152 -0.94 -24.95 -10.66
N GLY A 153 -1.66 -24.45 -9.66
CA GLY A 153 -1.80 -25.00 -8.33
C GLY A 153 -2.82 -26.13 -8.31
N GLN A 154 -3.57 -26.27 -7.21
CA GLN A 154 -4.62 -27.27 -7.09
C GLN A 154 -5.86 -26.92 -7.93
N PRO A 155 -6.48 -27.91 -8.59
CA PRO A 155 -7.67 -27.70 -9.43
C PRO A 155 -9.00 -27.85 -8.67
N ASP A 156 -8.97 -28.34 -7.41
CA ASP A 156 -10.13 -28.62 -6.57
C ASP A 156 -10.00 -27.91 -5.20
N TYR A 157 -11.12 -27.54 -4.60
CA TYR A 157 -11.20 -26.81 -3.33
C TYR A 157 -10.46 -27.49 -2.16
N GLY A 158 -9.56 -26.75 -1.51
CA GLY A 158 -9.11 -27.06 -0.16
C GLY A 158 -8.40 -28.40 0.01
N MET A 159 -8.55 -28.99 1.20
CA MET A 159 -7.89 -30.22 1.60
C MET A 159 -8.36 -31.46 0.82
N VAL A 160 -9.49 -31.41 0.09
CA VAL A 160 -9.87 -32.51 -0.81
C VAL A 160 -8.91 -32.66 -1.99
N ALA A 161 -8.19 -31.59 -2.36
CA ALA A 161 -7.14 -31.60 -3.38
C ALA A 161 -5.75 -31.97 -2.83
N VAL A 162 -5.59 -32.16 -1.52
CA VAL A 162 -4.31 -32.50 -0.90
C VAL A 162 -4.16 -34.01 -0.73
N GLY A 163 -2.94 -34.53 -0.88
CA GLY A 163 -2.59 -35.92 -0.62
C GLY A 163 -1.56 -36.54 -1.57
N THR A 164 -1.27 -37.81 -1.35
CA THR A 164 -0.39 -38.62 -2.20
C THR A 164 -0.87 -38.65 -3.65
N GLY A 165 0.04 -38.34 -4.59
CA GLY A 165 -0.25 -38.32 -6.03
C GLY A 165 -0.88 -37.01 -6.56
N LYS A 166 -1.20 -36.04 -5.70
CA LYS A 166 -1.84 -34.77 -6.08
C LYS A 166 -0.86 -33.59 -6.20
N ASP A 167 0.37 -33.85 -6.61
CA ASP A 167 1.36 -32.79 -6.83
C ASP A 167 1.11 -32.05 -8.14
N THR A 168 1.08 -30.73 -8.07
CA THR A 168 0.78 -29.82 -9.18
C THR A 168 2.04 -29.06 -9.61
N ALA A 169 1.94 -28.22 -10.64
CA ALA A 169 3.08 -27.40 -11.06
C ALA A 169 3.44 -26.39 -9.94
N GLY A 170 2.43 -25.77 -9.34
CA GLY A 170 2.55 -24.87 -8.20
C GLY A 170 3.11 -25.54 -6.94
N SER A 171 2.61 -26.74 -6.55
CA SER A 171 3.12 -27.40 -5.34
C SER A 171 4.60 -27.77 -5.50
N ARG A 172 5.00 -28.29 -6.67
CA ARG A 172 6.41 -28.57 -7.00
C ARG A 172 7.27 -27.30 -7.03
N LEU A 173 6.75 -26.20 -7.57
CA LEU A 173 7.45 -24.90 -7.60
C LEU A 173 7.76 -24.40 -6.18
N ILE A 174 6.79 -24.45 -5.26
CA ILE A 174 7.00 -24.05 -3.85
C ILE A 174 8.12 -24.88 -3.22
N ILE A 175 8.12 -26.21 -3.42
CA ILE A 175 9.14 -27.06 -2.81
C ILE A 175 10.52 -26.78 -3.44
N GLN A 176 10.61 -26.62 -4.76
CA GLN A 176 11.86 -26.21 -5.43
C GLN A 176 12.36 -24.85 -4.92
N ALA A 177 11.46 -23.89 -4.66
CA ALA A 177 11.81 -22.60 -4.10
C ALA A 177 12.37 -22.71 -2.66
N LEU A 178 11.85 -23.64 -1.85
CA LEU A 178 12.40 -23.92 -0.52
C LEU A 178 13.74 -24.67 -0.59
N GLU A 179 13.90 -25.60 -1.53
CA GLU A 179 15.10 -26.43 -1.73
C GLU A 179 16.28 -25.66 -2.35
N ARG A 180 16.07 -24.43 -2.87
CA ARG A 180 17.14 -23.51 -3.27
C ARG A 180 18.05 -23.15 -2.09
N ASP A 181 19.36 -23.10 -2.36
CA ASP A 181 20.37 -22.52 -1.48
C ASP A 181 20.31 -20.98 -1.53
N ASP A 182 19.20 -20.46 -1.04
CA ASP A 182 18.98 -19.04 -0.73
C ASP A 182 18.57 -18.97 0.75
N PRO A 183 19.32 -18.24 1.60
CA PRO A 183 19.07 -18.17 3.03
C PRO A 183 17.89 -17.26 3.40
N ARG A 184 17.40 -16.43 2.45
CA ARG A 184 16.32 -15.48 2.71
C ARG A 184 14.97 -16.19 2.94
N PRO A 185 14.06 -15.55 3.70
CA PRO A 185 12.64 -15.90 3.74
C PRO A 185 12.06 -16.25 2.37
N LEU A 186 11.14 -17.22 2.33
CA LEU A 186 10.23 -17.39 1.21
C LEU A 186 8.82 -16.99 1.66
N TRP A 187 8.34 -15.87 1.13
CA TRP A 187 6.98 -15.39 1.36
C TRP A 187 6.01 -16.11 0.44
N ILE A 188 4.94 -16.66 1.01
CA ILE A 188 3.78 -17.16 0.29
C ILE A 188 2.65 -16.16 0.55
N SER A 189 2.35 -15.35 -0.46
CA SER A 189 1.22 -14.41 -0.47
C SER A 189 0.02 -15.17 -1.01
N VAL A 190 -1.02 -15.34 -0.19
CA VAL A 190 -2.19 -16.15 -0.53
C VAL A 190 -3.42 -15.25 -0.60
N TRP A 191 -3.93 -15.13 -1.80
CA TRP A 191 -5.07 -14.31 -2.17
C TRP A 191 -6.31 -15.23 -2.05
N GLY A 192 -6.29 -16.36 -2.76
CA GLY A 192 -7.30 -17.43 -2.70
C GLY A 192 -7.07 -18.53 -1.65
N GLY A 193 -7.28 -19.78 -2.07
CA GLY A 193 -7.07 -20.96 -1.22
C GLY A 193 -5.57 -21.28 -1.01
N VAL A 194 -5.23 -21.82 0.16
CA VAL A 194 -3.85 -22.18 0.52
C VAL A 194 -3.53 -23.66 0.24
N ASN A 195 -4.49 -24.43 -0.28
CA ASN A 195 -4.34 -25.85 -0.62
C ASN A 195 -3.09 -26.22 -1.45
N THR A 196 -2.60 -25.33 -2.32
CA THR A 196 -1.35 -25.56 -3.08
C THR A 196 -0.11 -25.56 -2.18
N LEU A 197 -0.05 -24.70 -1.16
CA LEU A 197 0.97 -24.76 -0.11
C LEU A 197 0.72 -25.95 0.82
N ALA A 198 -0.53 -26.28 1.15
CA ALA A 198 -0.85 -27.45 1.96
C ALA A 198 -0.37 -28.76 1.29
N GLN A 199 -0.49 -28.87 -0.04
CA GLN A 199 0.12 -29.97 -0.81
C GLN A 199 1.65 -29.93 -0.76
N ALA A 200 2.28 -28.77 -0.94
CA ALA A 200 3.74 -28.66 -0.85
C ALA A 200 4.26 -29.13 0.52
N LEU A 201 3.58 -28.73 1.60
CA LEU A 201 3.86 -29.15 2.98
C LEU A 201 3.59 -30.65 3.22
N HIS A 202 2.48 -31.18 2.70
CA HIS A 202 2.19 -32.62 2.71
C HIS A 202 3.32 -33.41 2.03
N THR A 203 3.64 -33.09 0.77
CA THR A 203 4.67 -33.78 0.00
C THR A 203 6.05 -33.62 0.62
N ILE A 204 6.38 -32.48 1.24
CA ILE A 204 7.60 -32.34 2.05
C ILE A 204 7.60 -33.35 3.20
N ARG A 205 6.53 -33.39 4.01
CA ARG A 205 6.42 -34.27 5.18
C ARG A 205 6.52 -35.76 4.84
N GLU A 206 5.89 -36.20 3.76
CA GLU A 206 5.85 -37.64 3.39
C GLU A 206 7.14 -38.15 2.69
N THR A 207 8.05 -37.26 2.24
CA THR A 207 9.19 -37.67 1.38
C THR A 207 10.55 -37.10 1.77
N ARG A 208 10.63 -36.08 2.62
CA ARG A 208 11.90 -35.53 3.15
C ARG A 208 12.16 -36.11 4.54
N THR A 209 13.42 -36.20 4.96
CA THR A 209 13.73 -36.53 6.37
C THR A 209 13.19 -35.43 7.30
N PRO A 210 12.87 -35.72 8.57
CA PRO A 210 12.37 -34.71 9.51
C PRO A 210 13.29 -33.48 9.61
N GLU A 211 14.60 -33.68 9.51
CA GLU A 211 15.62 -32.63 9.53
C GLU A 211 15.58 -31.77 8.26
N ALA A 212 15.34 -32.37 7.10
CA ALA A 212 15.19 -31.64 5.85
C ALA A 212 13.84 -30.88 5.83
N ALA A 213 12.74 -31.54 6.17
CA ALA A 213 11.41 -30.92 6.26
C ALA A 213 11.42 -29.69 7.18
N ARG A 214 11.95 -29.83 8.42
CA ARG A 214 12.06 -28.74 9.40
C ARG A 214 12.90 -27.56 8.89
N ARG A 215 14.01 -27.81 8.18
CA ARG A 215 14.83 -26.74 7.57
C ARG A 215 14.11 -26.02 6.42
N LEU A 216 13.34 -26.73 5.61
CA LEU A 216 12.57 -26.14 4.52
C LEU A 216 11.41 -25.30 5.09
N ILE A 217 10.64 -25.87 6.02
CA ILE A 217 9.46 -25.25 6.63
C ILE A 217 9.84 -23.98 7.41
N ALA A 218 10.98 -23.97 8.11
CA ALA A 218 11.49 -22.78 8.81
C ALA A 218 11.87 -21.59 7.89
N LYS A 219 11.90 -21.77 6.55
CA LYS A 219 12.04 -20.66 5.60
C LYS A 219 10.70 -20.01 5.20
N LEU A 220 9.56 -20.66 5.44
CA LEU A 220 8.23 -20.16 5.05
C LEU A 220 7.76 -19.00 5.94
N ARG A 221 7.37 -17.91 5.29
CA ARG A 221 6.51 -16.85 5.84
C ARG A 221 5.23 -16.88 5.01
N VAL A 222 4.07 -16.95 5.65
CA VAL A 222 2.77 -17.01 4.97
C VAL A 222 1.95 -15.79 5.37
N TYR A 223 1.35 -15.12 4.39
CA TYR A 223 0.32 -14.11 4.61
C TYR A 223 -0.90 -14.55 3.80
N THR A 224 -2.03 -14.79 4.47
CA THR A 224 -3.30 -15.14 3.80
C THR A 224 -4.38 -14.08 4.01
N ILE A 225 -5.13 -13.81 2.94
CA ILE A 225 -6.23 -12.83 2.90
C ILE A 225 -7.47 -13.48 3.51
N SER A 226 -7.51 -13.44 4.85
CA SER A 226 -8.28 -14.42 5.64
C SER A 226 -7.87 -15.85 5.26
N ASP A 227 -8.73 -16.86 5.45
CA ASP A 227 -8.53 -18.16 4.79
C ASP A 227 -9.68 -18.37 3.81
N GLN A 228 -9.37 -18.69 2.55
CA GLN A 228 -10.38 -19.00 1.54
C GLN A 228 -10.53 -20.51 1.27
N ASP A 229 -9.92 -21.37 2.08
CA ASP A 229 -10.20 -22.80 2.13
C ASP A 229 -9.92 -23.41 3.53
N ASP A 230 -10.24 -24.69 3.71
CA ASP A 230 -9.97 -25.45 4.93
C ASP A 230 -8.48 -25.84 5.09
N GLY A 231 -7.64 -25.53 4.10
CA GLY A 231 -6.20 -25.70 4.14
C GLY A 231 -5.52 -24.80 5.16
N GLY A 232 -6.05 -23.60 5.42
CA GLY A 232 -5.45 -22.64 6.35
C GLY A 232 -5.41 -23.14 7.80
N ALA A 233 -6.57 -23.54 8.32
CA ALA A 233 -6.69 -24.17 9.63
C ALA A 233 -5.89 -25.49 9.72
N TRP A 234 -5.85 -26.27 8.64
CA TRP A 234 -5.02 -27.49 8.58
C TRP A 234 -3.52 -27.17 8.69
N ILE A 235 -3.00 -26.18 7.95
CA ILE A 235 -1.59 -25.79 8.02
C ILE A 235 -1.23 -25.32 9.42
N ARG A 236 -1.99 -24.37 10.00
CA ARG A 236 -1.66 -23.78 11.30
C ARG A 236 -1.67 -24.79 12.46
N ARG A 237 -2.49 -25.85 12.33
CA ARG A 237 -2.57 -27.00 13.24
C ARG A 237 -1.43 -28.02 13.05
N ASN A 238 -1.06 -28.34 11.80
CA ASN A 238 -0.08 -29.39 11.49
C ASN A 238 1.38 -28.89 11.48
N PHE A 239 1.59 -27.60 11.24
CA PHE A 239 2.89 -26.95 11.13
C PHE A 239 2.91 -25.69 12.03
N PRO A 240 2.89 -25.87 13.36
CA PRO A 240 2.78 -24.78 14.32
C PRO A 240 3.99 -23.82 14.32
N GLU A 241 5.12 -24.24 13.75
CA GLU A 241 6.33 -23.43 13.59
C GLU A 241 6.28 -22.40 12.45
N ILE A 242 5.30 -22.51 11.54
CA ILE A 242 5.19 -21.58 10.40
C ILE A 242 4.78 -20.19 10.88
N PHE A 243 5.57 -19.19 10.48
CA PHE A 243 5.22 -17.79 10.53
C PHE A 243 4.01 -17.56 9.62
N TYR A 244 2.85 -17.26 10.21
CA TYR A 244 1.57 -17.21 9.52
C TYR A 244 0.80 -15.96 9.95
N VAL A 245 0.58 -15.04 9.01
CA VAL A 245 -0.19 -13.80 9.14
C VAL A 245 -1.56 -14.01 8.52
N VAL A 246 -2.63 -13.81 9.29
CA VAL A 246 -4.00 -14.04 8.83
C VAL A 246 -5.02 -13.28 9.69
N SER A 247 -6.09 -12.81 9.04
CA SER A 247 -7.32 -12.38 9.70
C SER A 247 -8.36 -13.52 9.61
N PRO A 248 -8.34 -14.55 10.47
CA PRO A 248 -9.26 -15.67 10.35
C PRO A 248 -10.67 -15.18 10.68
N GLY A 249 -11.68 -15.69 9.99
CA GLY A 249 -13.06 -15.28 10.23
C GLY A 249 -13.90 -15.00 9.00
N GLY A 250 -15.05 -14.35 9.23
CA GLY A 250 -15.76 -13.60 8.20
C GLY A 250 -14.95 -12.37 7.75
N TYR A 251 -15.03 -12.02 6.47
CA TYR A 251 -14.24 -10.95 5.85
C TYR A 251 -14.52 -9.56 6.45
N GLY A 252 -15.67 -9.35 7.08
CA GLY A 252 -15.96 -8.13 7.85
C GLY A 252 -14.99 -7.89 9.03
N ALA A 253 -14.32 -8.94 9.51
CA ALA A 253 -13.24 -8.87 10.49
C ALA A 253 -11.83 -8.88 9.85
N GLY A 254 -11.71 -8.79 8.52
CA GLY A 254 -10.43 -8.77 7.83
C GLY A 254 -9.69 -7.43 7.99
N THR A 255 -8.48 -7.40 8.55
CA THR A 255 -7.65 -6.17 8.59
C THR A 255 -7.34 -5.67 7.17
N TRP A 256 -7.21 -6.61 6.21
CA TRP A 256 -6.99 -6.34 4.78
C TRP A 256 -8.06 -5.43 4.15
N THR A 257 -9.33 -5.50 4.60
CA THR A 257 -10.42 -4.61 4.15
C THR A 257 -10.13 -3.12 4.42
N GLY A 258 -9.14 -2.81 5.27
CA GLY A 258 -8.60 -1.48 5.47
C GLY A 258 -7.98 -0.86 4.22
N ILE A 259 -7.71 -1.61 3.16
CA ILE A 259 -7.31 -1.01 1.89
C ILE A 259 -8.46 -0.19 1.25
N HIS A 260 -9.69 -0.71 1.22
CA HIS A 260 -10.82 -0.11 0.48
C HIS A 260 -12.01 0.39 1.33
N THR A 261 -12.19 -0.09 2.57
CA THR A 261 -13.40 0.22 3.36
C THR A 261 -13.55 1.72 3.60
N VAL A 262 -14.74 2.28 3.40
CA VAL A 262 -15.05 3.67 3.76
C VAL A 262 -14.99 3.83 5.28
N ILE A 263 -14.15 4.75 5.76
CA ILE A 263 -13.98 5.04 7.18
C ILE A 263 -14.59 6.42 7.49
N ASP A 264 -15.57 6.45 8.39
CA ASP A 264 -16.19 7.70 8.85
C ASP A 264 -15.17 8.65 9.48
N GLY A 265 -15.26 9.94 9.15
CA GLY A 265 -14.33 10.98 9.62
C GLY A 265 -12.94 10.96 8.99
N ALA A 266 -12.62 9.99 8.12
CA ALA A 266 -11.38 9.95 7.34
C ALA A 266 -11.58 10.48 5.91
N ASP A 267 -10.46 10.79 5.23
CA ASP A 267 -10.48 10.93 3.78
C ASP A 267 -10.57 9.55 3.12
N ASN A 268 -11.44 9.44 2.11
CA ASN A 268 -11.69 8.22 1.36
C ASN A 268 -11.60 8.45 -0.17
N ARG A 269 -11.15 9.65 -0.61
CA ARG A 269 -11.11 10.03 -2.04
C ARG A 269 -10.24 9.08 -2.86
N THR A 270 -9.10 8.66 -2.33
CA THR A 270 -8.08 7.78 -2.95
C THR A 270 -8.54 6.34 -3.19
N VAL A 271 -9.75 5.96 -2.72
CA VAL A 271 -10.37 4.65 -2.99
C VAL A 271 -11.73 4.78 -3.67
N SER A 272 -12.10 5.98 -4.13
CA SER A 272 -13.31 6.20 -4.92
C SER A 272 -13.14 5.69 -6.36
N ASN A 273 -14.19 5.14 -6.96
CA ASN A 273 -14.17 4.69 -8.36
C ASN A 273 -13.80 5.82 -9.33
N SER A 274 -14.13 7.08 -9.01
CA SER A 274 -13.66 8.26 -9.76
C SER A 274 -12.14 8.45 -9.70
N TRP A 275 -11.52 8.25 -8.52
CA TRP A 275 -10.07 8.35 -8.38
C TRP A 275 -9.37 7.18 -9.07
N LEU A 276 -9.88 5.95 -8.93
CA LEU A 276 -9.36 4.77 -9.64
C LEU A 276 -9.43 4.96 -11.17
N ARG A 277 -10.56 5.47 -11.67
CA ARG A 277 -10.72 5.82 -13.09
C ARG A 277 -9.66 6.79 -13.57
N ASP A 278 -9.47 7.90 -12.87
CA ASP A 278 -8.62 9.01 -13.34
C ASP A 278 -7.11 8.77 -13.10
N ASN A 279 -6.74 8.00 -12.08
CA ASN A 279 -5.34 7.81 -11.66
C ASN A 279 -4.78 6.41 -11.97
N ILE A 280 -5.63 5.41 -12.20
CA ILE A 280 -5.22 4.02 -12.47
C ILE A 280 -5.71 3.54 -13.84
N GLN A 281 -6.99 3.69 -14.18
CA GLN A 281 -7.55 3.06 -15.38
C GLN A 281 -7.29 3.86 -16.67
N GLN A 282 -7.66 5.14 -16.69
CA GLN A 282 -7.72 5.94 -17.91
C GLN A 282 -6.41 6.66 -18.23
N GLY A 283 -5.88 6.48 -19.44
CA GLY A 283 -4.62 7.07 -19.90
C GLY A 283 -3.36 6.26 -19.58
N HIS A 284 -3.42 5.37 -18.59
CA HIS A 284 -2.27 4.59 -18.07
C HIS A 284 -1.96 3.31 -18.86
N GLY A 285 -2.05 3.43 -20.19
CA GLY A 285 -1.63 2.40 -21.14
C GLY A 285 -2.32 1.04 -20.98
N PRO A 286 -1.69 -0.04 -21.48
CA PRO A 286 -2.24 -1.41 -21.45
C PRO A 286 -2.46 -2.02 -20.07
N LEU A 287 -1.84 -1.51 -18.99
CA LEU A 287 -2.12 -1.98 -17.63
C LEU A 287 -3.34 -1.26 -17.04
N GLY A 288 -3.47 0.06 -17.23
CA GLY A 288 -4.67 0.78 -16.80
C GLY A 288 -5.93 0.29 -17.51
N ALA A 289 -5.84 0.05 -18.82
CA ALA A 289 -6.91 -0.55 -19.62
C ALA A 289 -7.22 -2.04 -19.28
N LEU A 290 -6.45 -2.66 -18.38
CA LEU A 290 -6.68 -4.02 -17.88
C LEU A 290 -7.07 -4.05 -16.38
N TYR A 291 -7.03 -2.91 -15.69
CA TYR A 291 -7.49 -2.79 -14.30
C TYR A 291 -9.04 -2.67 -14.28
N PRO A 292 -9.76 -3.71 -13.83
CA PRO A 292 -11.22 -3.74 -13.92
C PRO A 292 -11.88 -2.82 -12.89
N ASP A 293 -13.15 -2.49 -13.12
CA ASP A 293 -13.98 -1.80 -12.13
C ASP A 293 -14.17 -2.66 -10.87
N VAL A 294 -14.44 -1.99 -9.74
CA VAL A 294 -14.66 -2.60 -8.43
C VAL A 294 -16.03 -3.27 -8.37
N SER A 295 -16.06 -4.60 -8.20
CA SER A 295 -17.30 -5.39 -8.04
C SER A 295 -17.80 -5.45 -6.59
N TYR A 296 -16.90 -5.74 -5.64
CA TYR A 296 -17.24 -5.86 -4.21
C TYR A 296 -16.24 -5.12 -3.32
N GLY A 297 -14.96 -5.49 -3.42
CA GLY A 297 -13.82 -4.80 -2.80
C GLY A 297 -12.87 -4.25 -3.86
N MET A 298 -12.06 -3.25 -3.49
CA MET A 298 -10.90 -2.86 -4.30
C MET A 298 -9.66 -3.53 -3.71
N GLU A 299 -8.95 -4.27 -4.54
CA GLU A 299 -7.69 -4.97 -4.24
C GLU A 299 -7.62 -5.58 -2.83
N GLY A 300 -8.58 -6.47 -2.51
CA GLY A 300 -8.63 -7.17 -1.23
C GLY A 300 -7.29 -7.82 -0.86
N ASP A 301 -6.57 -8.33 -1.86
CA ASP A 301 -5.37 -9.14 -1.66
C ASP A 301 -4.04 -8.38 -1.63
N THR A 302 -3.97 -7.21 -2.26
CA THR A 302 -2.76 -6.38 -2.31
C THR A 302 -2.04 -6.24 -0.95
N PRO A 303 -2.72 -6.08 0.21
CA PRO A 303 -2.09 -6.08 1.54
C PRO A 303 -1.11 -7.23 1.81
N ALA A 304 -1.35 -8.43 1.26
CA ALA A 304 -0.50 -9.61 1.45
C ALA A 304 0.88 -9.53 0.76
N PHE A 305 1.18 -8.47 0.01
CA PHE A 305 2.54 -8.16 -0.47
C PHE A 305 3.02 -6.74 -0.13
N LEU A 306 2.14 -5.82 0.30
CA LEU A 306 2.50 -4.42 0.57
C LEU A 306 3.56 -4.25 1.68
N SER A 307 3.69 -5.20 2.61
CA SER A 307 4.74 -5.19 3.64
C SER A 307 6.15 -5.41 3.07
N LEU A 308 6.26 -6.09 1.91
CA LEU A 308 7.52 -6.45 1.26
C LEU A 308 8.13 -5.31 0.43
N ILE A 309 7.38 -4.22 0.23
CA ILE A 309 7.81 -3.02 -0.47
C ILE A 309 8.79 -2.24 0.44
N PRO A 310 10.06 -2.04 0.04
CA PRO A 310 11.10 -1.45 0.89
C PRO A 310 11.03 0.08 0.96
N ASN A 311 9.85 0.61 1.33
CA ASN A 311 9.59 2.05 1.50
C ASN A 311 10.18 2.66 2.79
N GLY A 312 10.75 1.84 3.67
CA GLY A 312 11.38 2.21 4.94
C GLY A 312 10.43 2.32 6.15
N LEU A 313 9.15 1.97 5.97
CA LEU A 313 8.15 1.88 7.04
C LEU A 313 8.17 0.51 7.71
N SER A 314 7.96 -0.53 6.91
CA SER A 314 7.76 -1.93 7.34
C SER A 314 9.07 -2.63 7.68
N ASP A 315 8.99 -3.66 8.52
CA ASP A 315 9.92 -4.79 8.51
C ASP A 315 9.08 -6.07 8.35
N PRO A 316 9.23 -6.85 7.27
CA PRO A 316 8.40 -8.02 7.01
C PRO A 316 8.42 -9.07 8.14
N GLU A 317 9.56 -9.25 8.80
CA GLU A 317 9.70 -10.26 9.87
C GLU A 317 9.04 -9.81 11.19
N HIS A 318 8.53 -8.57 11.26
CA HIS A 318 7.85 -7.97 12.40
C HIS A 318 6.45 -7.46 12.04
N PRO A 319 5.42 -8.34 11.96
CA PRO A 319 4.04 -7.92 11.70
C PRO A 319 3.49 -6.97 12.76
N ASP A 320 4.03 -7.01 13.99
CA ASP A 320 3.69 -6.13 15.11
C ASP A 320 4.17 -4.68 14.92
N TRP A 321 5.11 -4.45 14.00
CA TRP A 321 5.68 -3.12 13.72
C TRP A 321 4.81 -2.24 12.83
N GLY A 322 3.88 -2.83 12.08
CA GLY A 322 2.96 -2.13 11.20
C GLY A 322 3.59 -1.60 9.90
N GLY A 323 2.82 -1.61 8.82
CA GLY A 323 3.22 -1.13 7.50
C GLY A 323 2.04 -0.99 6.55
N TRP A 324 2.33 -0.79 5.26
CA TRP A 324 1.28 -0.73 4.22
C TRP A 324 0.46 -2.03 4.11
N GLY A 325 1.07 -3.18 4.45
CA GLY A 325 0.39 -4.47 4.59
C GLY A 325 -0.31 -4.70 5.94
N GLY A 326 -0.53 -3.67 6.77
CA GLY A 326 -1.25 -3.79 8.04
C GLY A 326 -0.35 -3.95 9.28
N ARG A 327 -0.97 -4.27 10.42
CA ARG A 327 -0.29 -4.57 11.70
C ARG A 327 -0.99 -5.75 12.39
N TYR A 328 -0.19 -6.67 12.94
CA TYR A 328 -0.67 -7.93 13.49
C TYR A 328 0.08 -8.28 14.77
N GLU A 329 -0.62 -8.75 15.79
CA GLU A 329 -0.04 -9.16 17.08
C GLU A 329 -0.09 -10.70 17.21
N LEU A 330 0.89 -11.28 17.91
CA LEU A 330 1.02 -12.74 18.06
C LEU A 330 0.19 -13.25 19.23
N TYR A 331 -1.06 -13.65 18.99
CA TYR A 331 -1.96 -14.17 20.02
C TYR A 331 -2.91 -15.24 19.47
N THR A 332 -3.57 -15.99 20.37
CA THR A 332 -4.65 -16.91 19.99
C THR A 332 -5.98 -16.14 20.00
N PRO A 333 -6.62 -15.87 18.85
CA PRO A 333 -7.88 -15.15 18.82
C PRO A 333 -9.01 -16.00 19.40
N ALA A 334 -9.95 -15.35 20.10
CA ALA A 334 -11.19 -16.00 20.49
C ALA A 334 -12.11 -16.07 19.27
N VAL A 335 -12.78 -17.21 19.03
CA VAL A 335 -13.69 -17.37 17.87
C VAL A 335 -14.82 -16.33 17.86
N ALA A 336 -15.22 -15.80 19.02
CA ALA A 336 -16.21 -14.72 19.11
C ALA A 336 -15.71 -13.35 18.58
N THR A 337 -14.39 -13.16 18.43
CA THR A 337 -13.78 -11.93 17.87
C THR A 337 -13.41 -12.06 16.39
N THR A 338 -13.69 -13.20 15.76
CA THR A 338 -13.35 -13.51 14.36
C THR A 338 -14.58 -13.53 13.44
N ASP A 339 -15.65 -12.81 13.77
CA ASP A 339 -16.94 -12.82 13.03
C ASP A 339 -17.31 -14.21 12.46
N PRO A 340 -17.52 -15.23 13.31
CA PRO A 340 -17.59 -16.64 12.90
C PRO A 340 -18.88 -17.00 12.16
N SER A 341 -19.82 -16.05 12.07
CA SER A 341 -21.06 -16.09 11.29
C SER A 341 -21.01 -15.19 10.05
N GLY A 342 -19.91 -14.48 9.83
CA GLY A 342 -19.74 -13.52 8.75
C GLY A 342 -19.56 -14.17 7.38
N PHE A 343 -19.50 -13.33 6.35
CA PHE A 343 -19.26 -13.80 4.98
C PHE A 343 -17.79 -14.23 4.80
N SER A 344 -17.60 -15.52 4.52
CA SER A 344 -16.36 -16.11 3.98
C SER A 344 -16.66 -17.45 3.31
N GLY A 345 -17.60 -18.22 3.86
CA GLY A 345 -17.99 -19.55 3.37
C GLY A 345 -17.10 -20.69 3.86
N VAL A 346 -16.05 -20.38 4.61
CA VAL A 346 -15.12 -21.35 5.24
C VAL A 346 -15.51 -21.56 6.71
N THR A 347 -15.46 -22.80 7.18
CA THR A 347 -15.72 -23.14 8.60
C THR A 347 -14.64 -22.55 9.50
N ILE A 348 -15.00 -21.63 10.39
CA ILE A 348 -14.06 -21.00 11.32
C ILE A 348 -13.81 -21.92 12.52
N GLU A 349 -12.63 -22.54 12.55
CA GLU A 349 -12.21 -23.43 13.64
C GLU A 349 -11.45 -22.68 14.75
N PRO A 350 -11.49 -23.15 16.02
CA PRO A 350 -10.68 -22.57 17.08
C PRO A 350 -9.18 -22.75 16.85
N GLU A 351 -8.41 -21.66 16.94
CA GLU A 351 -6.96 -21.69 16.83
C GLU A 351 -6.31 -22.42 18.00
N THR A 352 -5.38 -23.34 17.69
CA THR A 352 -4.70 -24.18 18.68
C THR A 352 -3.41 -23.56 19.23
N ARG A 353 -3.02 -22.38 18.74
CA ARG A 353 -1.76 -21.67 19.08
C ARG A 353 -1.89 -20.17 18.83
N PRO A 354 -0.93 -19.36 19.31
CA PRO A 354 -0.75 -18.00 18.82
C PRO A 354 -0.44 -17.96 17.32
N ILE A 355 -1.06 -16.99 16.64
CA ILE A 355 -0.88 -16.68 15.21
C ILE A 355 -0.69 -15.16 15.07
N TRP A 356 -0.09 -14.67 13.98
CA TRP A 356 -0.06 -13.23 13.72
C TRP A 356 -1.43 -12.81 13.20
N THR A 357 -2.22 -12.15 14.04
CA THR A 357 -3.59 -11.76 13.71
C THR A 357 -3.95 -10.36 14.20
N ASN A 358 -5.16 -9.88 13.89
CA ASN A 358 -5.57 -8.49 13.91
C ASN A 358 -5.09 -7.69 15.13
N ALA A 359 -4.14 -6.78 14.93
CA ALA A 359 -3.85 -5.75 15.93
C ALA A 359 -4.92 -4.65 15.87
N ILE A 360 -5.11 -3.89 16.96
CA ILE A 360 -6.08 -2.77 17.00
C ILE A 360 -5.36 -1.46 17.27
N ASP A 361 -5.35 -0.57 16.28
CA ASP A 361 -4.62 0.70 16.34
C ASP A 361 -5.53 1.85 16.75
N THR A 362 -4.94 2.94 17.28
CA THR A 362 -5.71 4.07 17.83
C THR A 362 -5.22 5.39 17.23
N PHE A 363 -5.63 5.62 15.98
CA PHE A 363 -5.12 6.65 15.09
C PHE A 363 -5.89 7.97 15.20
N THR A 364 -5.15 9.08 15.01
CA THR A 364 -5.70 10.43 14.81
C THR A 364 -5.27 10.92 13.43
N PRO A 365 -6.14 10.93 12.42
CA PRO A 365 -5.81 11.38 11.07
C PRO A 365 -5.28 12.81 11.03
N GLN A 366 -4.35 13.07 10.12
CA GLN A 366 -3.87 14.43 9.81
C GLN A 366 -4.67 14.97 8.62
N VAL A 367 -5.32 16.12 8.80
CA VAL A 367 -6.15 16.77 7.77
C VAL A 367 -5.40 18.01 7.29
N ALA A 368 -5.17 18.13 5.98
CA ALA A 368 -4.55 19.31 5.39
C ALA A 368 -5.38 20.58 5.63
N GLN A 369 -4.74 21.75 5.68
CA GLN A 369 -5.39 23.04 5.90
C GLN A 369 -4.89 24.09 4.89
N ASP A 370 -5.80 24.92 4.40
CA ASP A 370 -5.47 26.00 3.44
C ASP A 370 -4.65 27.13 4.09
N PHE A 371 -4.77 27.32 5.40
CA PHE A 371 -4.16 28.42 6.14
C PHE A 371 -3.63 27.98 7.51
N GLY A 372 -2.52 28.58 7.96
CA GLY A 372 -1.96 28.35 9.30
C GLY A 372 -0.97 27.18 9.35
N ARG A 373 -1.22 26.18 10.21
CA ARG A 373 -0.44 24.93 10.22
C ARG A 373 -0.86 24.08 9.03
N ALA A 374 0.09 23.50 8.31
CA ALA A 374 -0.18 22.67 7.12
C ALA A 374 -1.15 21.50 7.38
N HIS A 375 -1.19 20.99 8.61
CA HIS A 375 -2.16 19.99 9.05
C HIS A 375 -2.79 20.33 10.41
N THR A 376 -4.03 19.86 10.60
CA THR A 376 -4.73 19.71 11.87
C THR A 376 -5.07 18.24 12.13
N THR A 377 -5.61 17.91 13.29
CA THR A 377 -6.08 16.56 13.65
C THR A 377 -7.58 16.38 13.42
N ALA A 378 -7.99 15.27 12.81
CA ALA A 378 -9.38 14.79 12.85
C ALA A 378 -9.70 14.13 14.21
N GLU A 379 -10.90 13.57 14.33
CA GLU A 379 -11.27 12.74 15.49
C GLU A 379 -10.40 11.48 15.60
N ARG A 380 -10.18 11.02 16.83
CA ARG A 380 -9.35 9.84 17.12
C ARG A 380 -10.21 8.57 17.15
N SER A 381 -9.96 7.65 16.23
CA SER A 381 -10.66 6.36 16.15
C SER A 381 -9.81 5.21 16.70
N LYS A 382 -10.47 4.08 17.02
CA LYS A 382 -9.82 2.81 17.38
C LYS A 382 -10.37 1.71 16.49
N ASP A 383 -9.52 1.07 15.70
CA ASP A 383 -9.93 0.18 14.61
C ASP A 383 -8.80 -0.79 14.24
N PHE A 384 -9.15 -2.01 13.82
CA PHE A 384 -8.17 -3.02 13.39
C PHE A 384 -7.68 -2.75 11.96
N ARG A 385 -8.56 -2.22 11.10
CA ARG A 385 -8.22 -1.78 9.73
C ARG A 385 -7.31 -0.56 9.70
N ALA A 386 -7.19 0.18 10.81
CA ALA A 386 -6.32 1.36 10.91
C ALA A 386 -4.83 1.03 10.68
N GLY A 387 -4.41 -0.23 10.89
CA GLY A 387 -3.07 -0.68 10.49
C GLY A 387 -2.78 -0.51 8.99
N ILE A 388 -3.81 -0.50 8.13
CA ILE A 388 -3.70 -0.23 6.69
C ILE A 388 -4.21 1.18 6.34
N TRP A 389 -5.45 1.54 6.71
CA TRP A 389 -6.06 2.76 6.15
C TRP A 389 -5.35 4.05 6.57
N ARG A 390 -4.58 4.04 7.67
CA ARG A 390 -3.72 5.17 8.08
C ARG A 390 -2.62 5.51 7.05
N TRP A 391 -2.37 4.61 6.08
CA TRP A 391 -1.39 4.74 5.00
C TRP A 391 -2.01 4.77 3.59
N ARG A 392 -3.35 4.77 3.49
CA ARG A 392 -4.09 4.63 2.23
C ARG A 392 -3.65 5.62 1.16
N ASP A 393 -3.54 6.91 1.48
CA ASP A 393 -3.11 7.91 0.50
C ASP A 393 -1.67 7.71 0.03
N ASP A 394 -0.77 7.23 0.90
CA ASP A 394 0.64 6.99 0.56
C ASP A 394 0.78 5.82 -0.43
N LEU A 395 0.10 4.70 -0.17
CA LEU A 395 0.16 3.50 -1.03
C LEU A 395 -0.66 3.65 -2.32
N GLN A 396 -1.70 4.49 -2.32
CA GLN A 396 -2.47 4.84 -3.53
C GLN A 396 -1.68 5.80 -4.42
N ASN A 397 -1.03 6.83 -3.85
CA ASN A 397 -0.19 7.74 -4.64
C ASN A 397 1.02 7.02 -5.27
N ASP A 398 1.67 6.08 -4.57
CA ASP A 398 2.78 5.29 -5.15
C ASP A 398 2.32 4.41 -6.31
N PHE A 399 1.10 3.85 -6.22
CA PHE A 399 0.51 3.14 -7.34
C PHE A 399 0.19 4.07 -8.52
N ALA A 400 -0.43 5.22 -8.29
CA ALA A 400 -0.75 6.20 -9.34
C ALA A 400 0.50 6.77 -10.04
N ALA A 401 1.58 7.09 -9.32
CA ALA A 401 2.84 7.48 -9.96
C ALA A 401 3.44 6.35 -10.79
N ARG A 402 3.40 5.10 -10.30
CA ARG A 402 3.83 3.93 -11.09
C ARG A 402 2.93 3.64 -12.30
N MET A 403 1.66 4.03 -12.27
CA MET A 403 0.79 4.01 -13.45
C MET A 403 1.23 5.08 -14.46
N ASP A 404 1.60 6.29 -14.02
CA ASP A 404 2.23 7.28 -14.91
C ASP A 404 3.59 6.80 -15.48
N TRP A 405 4.38 6.05 -14.71
CA TRP A 405 5.63 5.41 -15.20
C TRP A 405 5.38 4.36 -16.31
N THR A 406 4.12 3.97 -16.58
CA THR A 406 3.82 3.07 -17.72
C THR A 406 3.83 3.79 -19.07
N THR A 407 3.63 5.12 -19.10
CA THR A 407 3.44 5.90 -20.34
C THR A 407 4.30 7.16 -20.45
N ARG A 408 4.60 7.86 -19.36
CA ARG A 408 5.31 9.15 -19.36
C ARG A 408 6.84 8.97 -19.34
N PRO A 409 7.65 9.84 -19.96
CA PRO A 409 9.10 9.84 -19.70
C PRO A 409 9.42 10.26 -18.26
N PHE A 410 10.63 9.95 -17.76
CA PHE A 410 11.12 10.27 -16.40
C PHE A 410 10.66 11.65 -15.92
N ALA A 411 11.15 12.73 -16.56
CA ALA A 411 10.87 14.12 -16.19
C ALA A 411 9.42 14.61 -16.47
N GLN A 412 8.43 13.70 -16.51
CA GLN A 412 7.00 14.00 -16.58
C GLN A 412 6.15 13.15 -15.60
N ALA A 413 6.79 12.33 -14.77
CA ALA A 413 6.17 11.60 -13.66
C ALA A 413 6.99 11.80 -12.38
N ASN A 414 6.35 11.73 -11.21
CA ASN A 414 7.02 11.89 -9.92
C ASN A 414 7.75 10.60 -9.49
N HIS A 415 8.84 10.74 -8.73
CA HIS A 415 9.58 9.63 -8.13
C HIS A 415 9.80 9.83 -6.63
N PRO A 416 9.87 8.75 -5.84
CA PRO A 416 9.81 8.85 -4.38
C PRO A 416 11.05 9.51 -3.75
N PRO A 417 10.89 10.34 -2.69
CA PRO A 417 11.99 11.02 -2.03
C PRO A 417 12.91 10.04 -1.25
N GLU A 418 14.21 10.29 -1.27
CA GLU A 418 15.19 9.49 -0.53
C GLU A 418 15.38 10.00 0.90
N VAL A 419 14.80 9.29 1.86
CA VAL A 419 14.88 9.65 3.29
C VAL A 419 16.20 9.22 3.89
N ARG A 420 16.98 10.18 4.41
CA ARG A 420 18.24 9.95 5.13
C ARG A 420 18.12 10.42 6.57
N LEU A 421 18.69 9.66 7.50
CA LEU A 421 18.78 10.04 8.92
C LEU A 421 20.18 10.61 9.21
N ALA A 422 20.25 11.73 9.93
CA ALA A 422 21.52 12.32 10.39
C ALA A 422 22.10 11.63 11.64
N HIS A 423 21.60 10.43 11.96
CA HIS A 423 21.93 9.63 13.14
C HIS A 423 21.61 8.14 12.90
N PRO A 424 22.13 7.20 13.72
CA PRO A 424 21.76 5.79 13.64
C PRO A 424 20.25 5.54 13.79
N ASN A 425 19.72 4.54 13.09
CA ASN A 425 18.33 4.09 13.20
C ASN A 425 18.03 3.26 14.47
N ARG A 426 19.07 2.92 15.26
CA ARG A 426 18.95 2.34 16.60
C ARG A 426 19.73 3.20 17.59
N LEU A 427 19.10 3.62 18.67
CA LEU A 427 19.67 4.50 19.71
C LEU A 427 19.40 3.94 21.10
N THR A 428 20.32 4.19 22.05
CA THR A 428 20.10 3.89 23.48
C THR A 428 20.14 5.19 24.29
N VAL A 429 19.15 5.38 25.17
CA VAL A 429 19.01 6.60 26.00
C VAL A 429 18.57 6.23 27.42
N LYS A 430 18.82 7.09 28.40
CA LYS A 430 18.36 6.91 29.79
C LYS A 430 17.03 7.60 30.08
N SER A 431 16.36 7.21 31.17
CA SER A 431 15.20 7.93 31.72
C SER A 431 15.46 9.43 31.82
N GLY A 432 14.53 10.24 31.29
CA GLY A 432 14.63 11.70 31.32
C GLY A 432 15.68 12.31 30.39
N GLN A 433 16.45 11.51 29.64
CA GLN A 433 17.41 12.03 28.67
C GLN A 433 16.69 12.66 27.47
N ARG A 434 17.08 13.89 27.12
CA ARG A 434 16.71 14.51 25.84
C ARG A 434 17.51 13.88 24.69
N PHE A 435 16.84 13.51 23.62
CA PHE A 435 17.45 13.03 22.38
C PHE A 435 16.85 13.74 21.17
N VAL A 436 17.58 13.73 20.06
CA VAL A 436 17.23 14.45 18.81
C VAL A 436 17.17 13.45 17.68
N LEU A 437 16.07 13.46 16.93
CA LEU A 437 15.91 12.71 15.68
C LEU A 437 15.91 13.69 14.51
N SER A 438 16.53 13.33 13.39
CA SER A 438 16.78 14.25 12.28
C SER A 438 16.84 13.54 10.94
N ALA A 439 16.05 14.04 9.99
CA ALA A 439 15.99 13.59 8.61
C ALA A 439 16.44 14.68 7.62
N VAL A 440 17.23 15.66 8.09
CA VAL A 440 17.62 16.87 7.36
C VAL A 440 18.37 16.60 6.04
N ASP A 441 19.08 15.48 5.95
CA ASP A 441 19.83 15.08 4.75
C ASP A 441 18.97 14.34 3.70
N SER A 442 17.64 14.31 3.89
CA SER A 442 16.72 13.72 2.91
C SER A 442 16.65 14.55 1.63
N THR A 443 16.60 13.88 0.48
CA THR A 443 16.71 14.49 -0.85
C THR A 443 15.60 14.02 -1.78
N ASP A 444 15.19 14.87 -2.69
CA ASP A 444 14.22 14.54 -3.74
C ASP A 444 14.93 14.30 -5.10
N PRO A 445 14.55 13.27 -5.88
CA PRO A 445 15.21 12.96 -7.16
C PRO A 445 14.79 13.86 -8.33
N ASP A 446 13.58 14.43 -8.28
CA ASP A 446 13.04 15.34 -9.31
C ASP A 446 13.28 16.82 -8.94
N GLY A 447 13.58 17.09 -7.67
CA GLY A 447 13.91 18.40 -7.12
C GLY A 447 12.77 19.03 -6.31
N ASP A 448 11.75 18.25 -5.96
CA ASP A 448 10.57 18.71 -5.26
C ASP A 448 10.81 19.03 -3.77
N SER A 449 9.92 19.85 -3.20
CA SER A 449 10.05 20.31 -1.81
C SER A 449 9.55 19.27 -0.81
N LEU A 450 10.39 18.90 0.17
CA LEU A 450 10.05 17.86 1.15
C LEU A 450 9.21 18.39 2.33
N SER A 451 8.17 17.65 2.69
CA SER A 451 7.41 17.79 3.93
C SER A 451 7.75 16.64 4.87
N PHE A 452 8.02 16.96 6.14
CA PHE A 452 8.37 16.00 7.18
C PHE A 452 7.21 15.84 8.15
N GLN A 453 7.04 14.64 8.71
CA GLN A 453 6.14 14.38 9.83
C GLN A 453 6.71 13.27 10.71
N TRP A 454 7.15 13.64 11.92
CA TRP A 454 7.59 12.69 12.93
C TRP A 454 6.41 12.19 13.76
N LEU A 455 6.43 10.91 14.14
CA LEU A 455 5.50 10.32 15.10
C LEU A 455 6.21 9.29 15.99
N HIS A 456 5.69 9.11 17.20
CA HIS A 456 5.93 7.90 18.00
C HIS A 456 4.76 6.95 17.75
N TYR A 457 5.04 5.76 17.19
CA TYR A 457 4.03 4.76 16.89
C TYR A 457 3.71 3.96 18.16
N GLN A 458 2.94 4.58 19.05
CA GLN A 458 2.70 4.17 20.44
C GLN A 458 2.16 2.73 20.59
N GLU A 459 1.47 2.22 19.57
CA GLU A 459 0.92 0.88 19.55
C GLU A 459 2.01 -0.22 19.68
N ILE A 460 3.21 0.01 19.11
CA ILE A 460 4.34 -0.92 19.21
C ILE A 460 4.93 -0.87 20.62
N GLY A 461 5.08 -2.03 21.25
CA GLY A 461 5.50 -2.10 22.66
C GLY A 461 4.45 -1.55 23.64
N HIS A 462 3.20 -1.35 23.18
CA HIS A 462 2.02 -1.01 23.99
C HIS A 462 2.18 0.22 24.91
N TRP A 463 2.61 1.35 24.36
CA TRP A 463 2.66 2.62 25.10
C TRP A 463 1.25 3.20 25.28
N GLN A 464 0.90 3.58 26.52
CA GLN A 464 -0.41 4.14 26.86
C GLN A 464 -0.68 5.49 26.16
N SER A 465 0.39 6.21 25.83
CA SER A 465 0.37 7.46 25.07
C SER A 465 1.67 7.60 24.26
N ALA A 466 1.60 8.35 23.16
CA ALA A 466 2.78 8.71 22.38
C ALA A 466 3.74 9.59 23.19
N ILE A 467 5.05 9.31 23.06
CA ILE A 467 6.09 10.17 23.62
C ILE A 467 6.07 11.49 22.84
N PRO A 468 5.78 12.65 23.47
CA PRO A 468 5.68 13.92 22.77
C PRO A 468 7.07 14.44 22.38
N ASN A 469 7.16 15.05 21.19
CA ASN A 469 8.30 15.91 20.87
C ASN A 469 8.14 17.27 21.57
N GLY A 470 9.26 17.96 21.80
CA GLY A 470 9.27 19.26 22.49
C GLY A 470 8.83 20.46 21.65
N ILE A 471 8.49 20.26 20.37
CA ILE A 471 8.35 21.33 19.36
C ILE A 471 7.17 21.09 18.40
N ALA A 472 7.34 21.32 17.09
CA ALA A 472 6.39 20.95 16.06
C ALA A 472 6.88 19.67 15.34
N ALA A 473 5.98 18.70 15.19
CA ALA A 473 6.32 17.39 14.62
C ALA A 473 6.62 17.42 13.11
N ASN A 474 6.25 18.49 12.41
CA ASN A 474 6.26 18.58 10.95
C ASN A 474 7.51 19.27 10.35
N ILE A 475 8.66 19.12 11.01
CA ILE A 475 9.95 19.68 10.55
C ILE A 475 11.03 18.60 10.50
N HIS A 476 12.13 18.85 9.78
CA HIS A 476 13.17 17.84 9.51
C HIS A 476 13.90 17.32 10.75
N THR A 477 14.01 18.11 11.82
CA THR A 477 14.73 17.75 13.06
C THR A 477 13.87 18.03 14.28
N VAL A 478 13.65 17.04 15.13
CA VAL A 478 12.81 17.12 16.33
C VAL A 478 13.54 16.60 17.56
N ASP A 479 13.20 17.11 18.74
CA ASP A 479 13.67 16.59 20.01
C ASP A 479 12.55 15.93 20.82
N PHE A 480 12.93 14.92 21.59
CA PHE A 480 12.08 14.18 22.52
C PHE A 480 12.79 14.06 23.87
N THR A 481 12.02 13.92 24.95
CA THR A 481 12.54 13.53 26.25
C THR A 481 12.12 12.09 26.53
N ALA A 482 13.07 11.22 26.85
CA ALA A 482 12.78 9.84 27.21
C ALA A 482 11.92 9.79 28.50
N PRO A 483 10.76 9.10 28.50
CA PRO A 483 10.00 8.89 29.72
C PRO A 483 10.81 8.08 30.76
N ILE A 484 10.44 8.21 32.03
CA ILE A 484 11.06 7.40 33.09
C ILE A 484 10.59 5.95 32.96
N VAL A 485 11.52 5.00 32.98
CA VAL A 485 11.23 3.56 32.91
C VAL A 485 11.91 2.81 34.06
N THR A 486 11.28 1.76 34.56
CA THR A 486 11.81 0.90 35.63
C THR A 486 12.58 -0.32 35.11
N ALA A 487 12.48 -0.60 33.81
CA ALA A 487 13.22 -1.63 33.08
C ALA A 487 13.43 -1.15 31.63
N PRO A 488 14.41 -1.71 30.88
CA PRO A 488 14.62 -1.35 29.48
C PRO A 488 13.37 -1.54 28.62
N ARG A 489 13.03 -0.54 27.79
CA ARG A 489 11.85 -0.54 26.92
C ARG A 489 12.13 0.16 25.61
N GLU A 490 11.65 -0.39 24.50
CA GLU A 490 11.82 0.23 23.18
C GLU A 490 10.65 1.16 22.83
N ALA A 491 10.99 2.26 22.16
CA ALA A 491 10.10 3.27 21.63
C ALA A 491 10.36 3.43 20.13
N HIS A 492 9.31 3.28 19.31
CA HIS A 492 9.43 3.28 17.85
C HIS A 492 8.97 4.63 17.29
N PHE A 493 9.92 5.35 16.71
CA PHE A 493 9.67 6.61 16.03
C PHE A 493 9.73 6.41 14.52
N ILE A 494 8.87 7.11 13.78
CA ILE A 494 8.86 7.09 12.33
C ILE A 494 8.90 8.54 11.86
N VAL A 495 9.79 8.84 10.90
CA VAL A 495 9.63 10.00 10.04
C VAL A 495 8.92 9.55 8.77
N ARG A 496 7.80 10.22 8.46
CA ARG A 496 7.15 10.21 7.15
C ARG A 496 7.67 11.42 6.39
N VAL A 497 8.20 11.22 5.19
CA VAL A 497 8.66 12.29 4.30
C VAL A 497 7.86 12.19 3.02
N THR A 498 7.19 13.28 2.66
CA THR A 498 6.35 13.38 1.46
C THR A 498 6.82 14.56 0.62
N ASP A 499 7.03 14.36 -0.68
CA ASP A 499 7.44 15.39 -1.64
C ASP A 499 6.31 16.42 -1.93
N LYS A 500 6.46 17.22 -2.99
CA LYS A 500 5.41 18.11 -3.54
C LYS A 500 5.09 17.86 -5.02
N GLY A 501 5.51 16.70 -5.54
CA GLY A 501 5.20 16.24 -6.89
C GLY A 501 3.74 15.82 -7.04
N THR A 502 3.39 15.28 -8.21
CA THR A 502 2.02 14.89 -8.54
C THR A 502 1.98 13.50 -9.19
N PRO A 503 1.32 12.49 -8.57
CA PRO A 503 0.80 12.51 -7.20
C PRO A 503 1.95 12.60 -6.17
N PRO A 504 1.73 13.16 -4.97
CA PRO A 504 2.81 13.35 -4.00
C PRO A 504 3.19 12.02 -3.34
N LEU A 505 4.47 11.66 -3.39
CA LEU A 505 4.97 10.36 -2.94
C LEU A 505 5.62 10.43 -1.56
N THR A 506 5.52 9.32 -0.85
CA THR A 506 5.93 9.22 0.55
C THR A 506 6.92 8.09 0.75
N ARG A 507 8.00 8.38 1.48
CA ARG A 507 8.94 7.38 2.01
C ARG A 507 9.19 7.63 3.50
N TYR A 508 9.77 6.64 4.17
CA TYR A 508 9.86 6.65 5.63
C TYR A 508 11.24 6.21 6.11
N LYS A 509 11.55 6.55 7.36
CA LYS A 509 12.54 5.80 8.16
C LYS A 509 12.01 5.56 9.57
N ARG A 510 12.14 4.31 10.02
CA ARG A 510 11.92 3.87 11.40
C ARG A 510 13.19 4.07 12.23
N VAL A 511 13.03 4.54 13.47
CA VAL A 511 14.08 4.72 14.48
C VAL A 511 13.63 4.01 15.76
N ILE A 512 14.45 3.08 16.24
CA ILE A 512 14.19 2.33 17.47
C ILE A 512 15.03 2.95 18.58
N VAL A 513 14.38 3.41 19.64
CA VAL A 513 15.04 4.02 20.80
C VAL A 513 14.85 3.11 22.01
N THR A 514 15.91 2.41 22.40
CA THR A 514 15.93 1.60 23.63
C THR A 514 16.15 2.53 24.82
N ILE A 515 15.11 2.76 25.62
CA ILE A 515 15.17 3.57 26.84
C ILE A 515 15.54 2.66 28.01
N THR A 516 16.60 2.98 28.75
CA THR A 516 17.01 2.29 29.98
C THR A 516 16.68 3.14 31.21
N PRO A 517 16.56 2.53 32.41
CA PRO A 517 16.51 3.27 33.68
C PRO A 517 17.57 4.38 33.78
#